data_AF-A0A3N5NJR3-F1
#
_entry.id   AF-A0A3N5NJR3-F1
#
_cell.length_a   1.000
_cell.length_b   1.000
_cell.length_c   1.000
_cell.angle_alpha   90.00
_cell.angle_beta   90.00
_cell.angle_gamma   90.00
#
_symmetry.space_group_name_H-M   'P 1'
#
loop_
_entity.id
_entity.type
_entity.pdbx_description
1 polymer ?
#
loop_
_entity_poly.entity_id
_entity_poly.type
_entity_poly.pdbx_seq_one_letter_code
_entity_poly.pdbx_strand_id
1 'polypeptide(L)' 'MAFQAGLPAPDYGFIGRDARKRRAAYLQAVRKGYLQDYEPLTAFFVEALERRLRKGRGG' A
#
# COMPACT_ATOMS: atom_id res chain seq x y z
N MET A 1 -0.40 7.10 -11.46
CA MET A 1 -1.68 7.54 -10.85
C MET A 1 -1.49 8.36 -9.59
N ALA A 2 -0.89 7.88 -8.48
CA ALA A 2 -0.78 8.67 -7.25
C ALA A 2 -0.20 10.08 -7.47
N PHE A 3 0.95 10.20 -8.13
CA PHE A 3 1.56 11.50 -8.46
C PHE A 3 0.71 12.37 -9.40
N GLN A 4 0.00 11.75 -10.35
CA GLN A 4 -0.90 12.47 -11.26
C GLN A 4 -2.12 13.04 -10.52
N ALA A 5 -2.49 12.44 -9.38
CA ALA A 5 -3.53 12.92 -8.48
C ALA A 5 -2.98 13.89 -7.40
N GLY A 6 -1.72 14.34 -7.50
CA GLY A 6 -1.09 15.20 -6.49
C GLY A 6 -0.79 14.51 -5.16
N LEU A 7 -0.85 13.17 -5.12
CA LEU A 7 -0.53 12.38 -3.93
C LEU A 7 0.92 11.91 -3.95
N PRO A 8 1.54 11.69 -2.77
CA PRO A 8 2.90 11.16 -2.71
C PRO A 8 2.94 9.69 -3.14
N ALA A 9 4.15 9.17 -3.39
CA ALA A 9 4.34 7.73 -3.57
C ALA A 9 3.84 6.94 -2.35
N PRO A 10 3.02 5.88 -2.54
CA PRO A 10 2.62 5.02 -1.45
C PRO A 10 3.82 4.41 -0.72
N ASP A 11 3.76 4.32 0.61
CA ASP A 11 4.73 3.60 1.43
C ASP A 11 4.26 2.15 1.64
N TYR A 12 4.70 1.25 0.78
CA TYR A 12 4.35 -0.17 0.86
C TYR A 12 4.92 -0.88 2.10
N GLY A 13 5.94 -0.31 2.76
CA GLY A 13 6.60 -0.93 3.91
C GLY A 13 7.32 -2.23 3.58
N PHE A 14 7.87 -2.38 2.37
CA PHE A 14 8.65 -3.55 1.97
C PHE A 14 10.10 -3.54 2.48
N ILE A 15 10.45 -2.58 3.34
CA ILE A 15 11.78 -2.43 3.94
C ILE A 15 11.62 -2.32 5.45
N GLY A 16 12.55 -2.92 6.20
CA GLY A 16 12.60 -2.85 7.66
C GLY A 16 11.82 -3.96 8.38
N ARG A 17 11.48 -3.71 9.64
CA ARG A 17 10.69 -4.64 10.47
C ARG A 17 9.31 -4.85 9.82
N ASP A 18 8.85 -6.09 9.77
CA ASP A 18 7.61 -6.55 9.13
C ASP A 18 7.56 -6.53 7.59
N ALA A 19 8.65 -6.22 6.90
CA ALA A 19 8.70 -6.21 5.42
C ALA A 19 8.19 -7.52 4.80
N ARG A 20 8.57 -8.68 5.36
CA ARG A 20 8.13 -10.00 4.89
C ARG A 20 6.61 -10.17 5.03
N LYS A 21 6.04 -9.77 6.16
CA LYS A 21 4.59 -9.86 6.43
C LYS A 21 3.81 -8.96 5.48
N ARG A 22 4.27 -7.72 5.28
CA ARG A 22 3.65 -6.76 4.36
C ARG A 22 3.70 -7.23 2.91
N ARG A 23 4.83 -7.79 2.47
CA ARG A 23 4.96 -8.38 1.13
C ARG A 23 4.04 -9.57 0.94
N ALA A 24 3.90 -10.44 1.94
CA ALA A 24 2.95 -11.55 1.89
C ALA A 24 1.50 -11.07 1.77
N ALA A 25 1.10 -10.06 2.55
CA ALA A 25 -0.24 -9.47 2.48
C ALA A 25 -0.52 -8.86 1.10
N TYR A 26 0.43 -8.11 0.53
CA TYR A 26 0.32 -7.57 -0.83
C TYR A 26 0.12 -8.67 -1.87
N LEU A 27 0.94 -9.73 -1.84
CA LEU A 27 0.85 -10.82 -2.80
C LEU A 27 -0.48 -11.59 -2.68
N GLN A 28 -1.01 -11.77 -1.46
CA GLN A 28 -2.33 -12.35 -1.26
C GLN A 28 -3.44 -11.47 -1.85
N ALA A 29 -3.36 -10.15 -1.65
CA ALA A 29 -4.31 -9.20 -2.21
C ALA A 29 -4.27 -9.18 -3.75
N VAL A 30 -3.08 -9.21 -4.35
CA VAL A 30 -2.90 -9.34 -5.80
C VAL A 30 -3.52 -10.64 -6.31
N ARG A 31 -3.30 -11.77 -5.62
CA ARG A 31 -3.90 -13.05 -5.98
C ARG A 31 -5.42 -12.99 -6.00
N LYS A 32 -6.04 -12.34 -5.02
CA LYS A 32 -7.49 -12.13 -4.97
C LYS A 32 -8.00 -11.20 -6.08
N GLY A 33 -7.22 -10.18 -6.45
CA GLY A 33 -7.53 -9.31 -7.59
C GLY A 33 -7.63 -10.06 -8.92
N TYR A 34 -6.87 -11.14 -9.12
CA TYR A 34 -7.04 -12.01 -10.29
C TYR A 34 -8.41 -12.72 -10.33
N LEU A 35 -9.06 -12.87 -9.18
CA LEU A 35 -10.43 -13.38 -9.04
C LEU A 35 -11.47 -12.26 -9.03
N GLN A 36 -11.08 -11.03 -9.40
CA GLN A 36 -11.91 -9.82 -9.37
C GLN A 36 -12.33 -9.35 -7.96
N ASP A 37 -11.74 -9.93 -6.91
CA ASP A 37 -11.86 -9.43 -5.54
C ASP A 37 -10.78 -8.36 -5.28
N TYR A 38 -11.12 -7.11 -5.60
CA TYR A 38 -10.20 -5.95 -5.53
C TYR A 38 -10.20 -5.22 -4.18
N GLU A 39 -11.11 -5.56 -3.27
CA GLU A 39 -11.23 -4.89 -1.97
C GLU A 39 -9.92 -5.00 -1.15
N PRO A 40 -9.29 -6.17 -1.02
CA PRO A 40 -8.03 -6.30 -0.26
C PRO A 40 -6.88 -5.51 -0.87
N LEU A 41 -6.84 -5.44 -2.21
CA LEU A 41 -5.79 -4.71 -2.91
C LEU A 41 -5.98 -3.20 -2.73
N THR A 42 -7.23 -2.73 -2.84
CA THR A 42 -7.60 -1.34 -2.59
C THR A 42 -7.24 -0.93 -1.18
N ALA A 43 -7.63 -1.73 -0.17
CA ALA A 43 -7.31 -1.46 1.23
C ALA A 43 -5.80 -1.36 1.47
N PHE A 44 -5.00 -2.24 0.85
CA PHE A 44 -3.54 -2.18 0.95
C PHE A 44 -2.95 -0.87 0.40
N PHE A 45 -3.42 -0.42 -0.77
CA PHE A 45 -2.95 0.84 -1.36
C PHE A 45 -3.36 2.07 -0.53
N VAL A 46 -4.59 2.08 0.00
CA VAL A 46 -5.06 3.14 0.91
C VAL A 46 -4.15 3.23 2.14
N GLU A 47 -3.89 2.12 2.83
CA GLU A 47 -3.01 2.10 4.01
C GLU A 47 -1.60 2.59 3.66
N ALA A 48 -1.07 2.19 2.49
CA ALA A 48 0.26 2.61 2.04
C ALA A 48 0.34 4.12 1.78
N LEU A 49 -0.69 4.72 1.19
CA LEU A 49 -0.80 6.16 0.99
C LEU A 49 -0.93 6.90 2.33
N GLU A 50 -1.81 6.44 3.21
CA GLU A 50 -2.01 7.03 4.55
C GLU A 50 -0.73 6.99 5.39
N ARG A 51 0.04 5.90 5.31
CA ARG A 51 1.33 5.81 6.01
C ARG A 51 2.31 6.88 5.52
N ARG A 52 2.38 7.10 4.21
CA ARG A 52 3.23 8.16 3.64
C ARG A 52 2.75 9.54 4.07
N LEU A 53 1.45 9.80 4.01
CA LEU A 53 0.86 11.08 4.40
C LEU A 53 1.08 11.39 5.88
N ARG A 54 0.98 10.39 6.78
CA ARG A 54 1.31 10.56 8.20
C ARG A 54 2.77 10.94 8.42
N LYS A 55 3.71 10.32 7.70
CA LYS A 55 5.13 10.67 7.78
C LYS A 55 5.43 12.07 7.25
N GLY A 56 4.72 12.52 6.22
CA GLY A 56 4.93 13.84 5.61
C GLY A 56 4.33 15.02 6.38
N ARG A 57 3.40 14.78 7.31
CA ARG A 57 2.76 15.82 8.15
C ARG A 57 3.49 16.09 9.48
N GLY A 58 4.52 15.30 9.80
CA GLY A 58 5.31 15.42 11.03
C GLY A 58 6.74 15.92 10.79
N GLY A 59 7.01 16.59 9.68
CA GLY A 59 8.30 17.17 9.32
C GLY A 59 8.21 18.66 9.09
#